data_AF-A0A1V5KG53-F1
#
_entry.id   AF-A0A1V5KG53-F1
#
_cell.length_a   1.000
_cell.length_b   1.000
_cell.length_c   1.000
_cell.angle_alpha   90.00
_cell.angle_beta   90.00
_cell.angle_gamma   90.00
#
_symmetry.space_group_name_H-M   'P 1'
#
loop_
_entity.id
_entity.type
_entity.pdbx_description
1 polymer ?
#
loop_
_entity_poly.entity_id
_entity_poly.type
_entity_poly.pdbx_seq_one_letter_code
_entity_poly.pdbx_strand_id
1 'polypeptide(L)'
;MRRGVRRYKGFQAVCLAGYTNAGKSSLMERMTGEEVLIADRMFSTLDITTRRIGPSKVLLTDTIGFFRDLPPFLVESFRNTLQDVFTADLVVLVVDSSEPIPIIKDKVMAVRDVLGRGLMAGELIVALNKIDQGRDNLAEAMMVVRDALEPMCTLGVSALTGEGIDALIAIIDSYFRPPITVNVAMRNDAGAASEVSWLYDSFFVESVEYGDDVKVAFRCASDEVDRVTERLRSLPGTKWVSTATDAVDDS
;
A
#
# COMPACT_ATOMS: atom_id res chain seq x y z
N MET A 1 -3.13 -9.42 20.30
CA MET A 1 -2.08 -8.43 20.60
C MET A 1 -1.99 -7.54 19.36
N ARG A 2 -2.54 -6.32 19.43
CA ARG A 2 -2.83 -5.46 18.27
C ARG A 2 -1.54 -4.87 17.69
N ARG A 3 -1.46 -4.84 16.35
CA ARG A 3 -0.50 -4.05 15.56
C ARG A 3 -0.64 -2.58 15.93
N GLY A 4 0.04 -2.22 17.01
CA GLY A 4 0.08 -0.89 17.58
C GLY A 4 1.32 -0.19 17.08
N VAL A 5 1.24 0.25 15.82
CA VAL A 5 1.53 1.64 15.45
C VAL A 5 2.74 2.24 16.20
N ARG A 6 3.92 2.02 15.62
CA ARG A 6 4.92 3.09 15.58
C ARG A 6 4.34 4.22 14.69
N ARG A 7 3.34 4.96 15.19
CA ARG A 7 3.08 6.35 14.77
C ARG A 7 4.23 7.16 15.33
N TYR A 8 5.44 6.93 14.84
CA TYR A 8 6.49 7.90 15.05
C TYR A 8 6.09 9.11 14.22
N LYS A 9 5.49 10.13 14.86
CA LYS A 9 5.20 11.44 14.26
C LYS A 9 4.33 11.45 12.99
N GLY A 10 3.43 10.47 12.82
CA GLY A 10 2.48 10.42 11.71
C GLY A 10 3.04 9.87 10.39
N PHE A 11 4.11 9.08 10.44
CA PHE A 11 4.63 8.34 9.29
C PHE A 11 4.00 6.95 9.15
N GLN A 12 3.88 6.47 7.91
CA GLN A 12 3.39 5.16 7.47
C GLN A 12 4.58 4.24 7.22
N ALA A 13 4.60 3.06 7.85
CA ALA A 13 5.73 2.15 7.80
C ALA A 13 5.55 1.08 6.72
N VAL A 14 6.39 1.13 5.68
CA VAL A 14 6.49 0.12 4.63
C VAL A 14 7.77 -0.68 4.80
N CYS A 15 7.67 -1.98 4.66
CA CYS A 15 8.79 -2.89 4.79
C CYS A 15 9.08 -3.61 3.47
N LEU A 16 10.33 -3.54 3.00
CA LEU A 16 10.81 -4.40 1.93
C LEU A 16 11.22 -5.75 2.51
N ALA A 17 10.58 -6.81 2.02
CA ALA A 17 10.92 -8.19 2.32
C ALA A 17 11.33 -8.92 1.04
N GLY A 18 12.02 -10.05 1.13
CA GLY A 18 12.44 -10.80 -0.06
C GLY A 18 13.81 -11.45 0.08
N TYR A 19 14.05 -12.45 -0.75
CA TYR A 19 15.31 -13.21 -0.69
C TYR A 19 16.54 -12.33 -0.95
N THR A 20 17.69 -12.77 -0.46
CA THR A 20 18.98 -12.20 -0.86
C THR A 20 19.09 -12.19 -2.38
N ASN A 21 19.66 -11.10 -2.93
CA ASN A 21 19.79 -10.86 -4.37
C ASN A 21 18.46 -10.68 -5.16
N ALA A 22 17.29 -10.62 -4.50
CA ALA A 22 16.04 -10.24 -5.18
C ALA A 22 16.04 -8.76 -5.62
N GLY A 23 16.97 -7.96 -5.11
CA GLY A 23 17.15 -6.54 -5.47
C GLY A 23 16.41 -5.55 -4.57
N LYS A 24 16.14 -5.90 -3.30
CA LYS A 24 15.51 -5.01 -2.30
C LYS A 24 16.24 -3.67 -2.16
N SER A 25 17.54 -3.68 -1.89
CA SER A 25 18.32 -2.45 -1.68
C SER A 25 18.35 -1.58 -2.94
N SER A 26 18.53 -2.18 -4.12
CA SER A 26 18.45 -1.47 -5.41
C SER A 26 17.05 -0.89 -5.66
N LEU A 27 16.00 -1.60 -5.27
CA LEU A 27 14.62 -1.13 -5.36
C LEU A 27 14.39 0.04 -4.40
N MET A 28 14.86 -0.04 -3.15
CA MET A 28 14.83 1.04 -2.17
C MET A 28 15.54 2.28 -2.72
N GLU A 29 16.78 2.14 -3.19
CA GLU A 29 17.56 3.26 -3.74
C GLU A 29 16.78 3.95 -4.86
N ARG A 30 16.19 3.19 -5.76
CA ARG A 30 15.42 3.77 -6.87
C ARG A 30 14.11 4.41 -6.42
N MET A 31 13.40 3.83 -5.46
CA MET A 31 12.14 4.39 -4.93
C MET A 31 12.35 5.64 -4.08
N THR A 32 13.52 5.78 -3.46
CA THR A 32 13.86 6.89 -2.55
C THR A 32 14.57 8.03 -3.26
N GLY A 33 15.19 7.77 -4.42
CA GLY A 33 15.97 8.76 -5.14
C GLY A 33 17.16 9.27 -4.31
N GLU A 34 17.41 10.58 -4.36
CA GLU A 34 18.50 11.25 -3.64
C GLU A 34 18.10 11.76 -2.23
N GLU A 35 16.84 11.56 -1.79
CA GLU A 35 16.33 12.18 -0.56
C GLU A 35 16.61 11.42 0.75
N VAL A 36 17.05 12.24 1.73
CA VAL A 36 17.23 12.08 3.17
C VAL A 36 17.06 10.69 3.78
N LEU A 37 18.21 10.18 4.25
CA LEU A 37 18.34 9.11 5.23
C LEU A 37 17.77 9.58 6.58
N ILE A 38 16.59 9.11 6.99
CA ILE A 38 16.09 9.31 8.36
C ILE A 38 16.68 8.17 9.19
N ALA A 39 17.94 8.32 9.59
CA ALA A 39 18.49 7.46 10.62
C ALA A 39 18.06 7.99 11.99
N ASP A 40 17.27 7.19 12.70
CA ASP A 40 17.48 7.07 14.14
C ASP A 40 17.37 5.60 14.55
N ARG A 41 18.57 5.05 14.81
CA ARG A 41 18.79 3.71 15.34
C ARG A 41 18.16 3.63 16.72
N MET A 42 17.05 2.92 16.84
CA MET A 42 16.67 2.37 18.12
C MET A 42 16.28 0.91 17.92
N PHE A 43 17.25 0.03 18.20
CA PHE A 43 17.11 -1.41 18.54
C PHE A 43 17.31 -2.49 17.44
N SER A 44 18.37 -2.47 16.61
CA SER A 44 18.81 -3.74 15.99
C SER A 44 20.32 -3.80 15.71
N THR A 45 20.86 -5.01 15.87
CA THR A 45 22.27 -5.42 15.73
C THR A 45 22.66 -5.77 14.28
N LEU A 46 21.83 -5.41 13.29
CA LEU A 46 21.98 -5.78 11.88
C LEU A 46 21.69 -4.56 10.97
N ASP A 47 22.34 -4.49 9.81
CA ASP A 47 22.29 -3.37 8.86
C ASP A 47 20.91 -3.21 8.19
N ILE A 48 19.94 -2.66 8.92
CA ILE A 48 18.61 -2.26 8.42
C ILE A 48 18.67 -0.78 8.01
N THR A 49 18.13 -0.44 6.84
CA THR A 49 18.12 0.94 6.31
C THR A 49 16.70 1.46 6.18
N THR A 50 16.41 2.68 6.68
CA THR A 50 15.09 3.32 6.53
C THR A 50 15.23 4.64 5.77
N ARG A 51 14.36 4.87 4.79
CA ARG A 51 14.34 6.06 3.92
C ARG A 51 12.91 6.51 3.64
N ARG A 52 12.73 7.79 3.33
CA ARG A 52 11.43 8.32 2.91
C ARG A 52 11.21 8.06 1.42
N ILE A 53 9.98 7.72 1.02
CA ILE A 53 9.59 7.59 -0.40
C ILE A 53 8.40 8.49 -0.74
N GLY A 54 8.40 9.05 -1.95
CA GLY A 54 7.32 9.88 -2.46
C GLY A 54 7.07 11.20 -1.70
N PRO A 55 6.01 11.94 -2.06
CA PRO A 55 5.61 13.16 -1.37
C PRO A 55 4.97 12.88 0.01
N SER A 56 4.51 11.64 0.22
CA SER A 56 3.82 11.18 1.42
C SER A 56 4.75 11.01 2.63
N LYS A 57 4.18 10.85 3.82
CA LYS A 57 4.92 10.48 5.05
C LYS A 57 5.19 8.97 5.10
N VAL A 58 5.67 8.38 4.01
CA VAL A 58 5.96 6.93 3.96
C VAL A 58 7.44 6.69 4.25
N LEU A 59 7.71 5.83 5.24
CA LEU A 59 9.04 5.33 5.56
C LEU A 59 9.17 3.91 5.00
N LEU A 60 10.07 3.74 4.05
CA LEU A 60 10.46 2.45 3.52
C LEU A 60 11.66 1.92 4.32
N THR A 61 11.54 0.70 4.84
CA THR A 61 12.62 0.01 5.56
C THR A 61 13.10 -1.21 4.77
N ASP A 62 14.39 -1.26 4.44
CA ASP A 62 15.06 -2.42 3.85
C ASP A 62 15.48 -3.36 4.97
N THR A 63 14.87 -4.55 4.98
CA THR A 63 15.14 -5.56 6.00
C THR A 63 16.22 -6.52 5.54
N ILE A 64 16.73 -7.29 6.51
CA ILE A 64 17.62 -8.41 6.23
C ILE A 64 16.89 -9.36 5.29
N GLY A 65 17.51 -9.68 4.16
CA GLY A 65 16.92 -10.57 3.18
C GLY A 65 16.64 -11.97 3.74
N PHE A 66 15.60 -12.62 3.24
CA PHE A 66 15.46 -14.07 3.44
C PHE A 66 16.68 -14.77 2.84
N PHE A 67 17.39 -15.56 3.63
CA PHE A 67 18.47 -16.38 3.10
C PHE A 67 17.88 -17.56 2.35
N ARG A 68 18.49 -17.92 1.21
CA ARG A 68 18.24 -19.23 0.58
C ARG A 68 18.62 -20.29 1.61
N ASP A 69 17.80 -21.34 1.74
CA ASP A 69 17.98 -22.42 2.70
C ASP A 69 17.88 -22.00 4.17
N LEU A 70 16.88 -21.19 4.55
CA LEU A 70 16.54 -21.03 5.96
C LEU A 70 16.10 -22.39 6.52
N PRO A 71 16.88 -23.04 7.39
CA PRO A 71 16.46 -24.29 7.98
C PRO A 71 15.15 -24.08 8.76
N PRO A 72 14.21 -25.05 8.75
CA PRO A 72 12.90 -24.90 9.42
C PRO A 72 13.02 -24.49 10.91
N PHE A 73 14.08 -24.91 11.58
CA PHE A 73 14.36 -24.57 12.99
C PHE A 73 14.85 -23.12 13.19
N LEU A 74 15.42 -22.48 12.16
CA LEU A 74 15.81 -21.07 12.22
C LEU A 74 14.63 -20.14 11.93
N VAL A 75 13.49 -20.63 11.42
CA VAL A 75 12.30 -19.81 11.19
C VAL A 75 11.85 -19.14 12.50
N GLU A 76 11.89 -19.86 13.62
CA GLU A 76 11.44 -19.35 14.92
C GLU A 76 12.41 -18.34 15.53
N SER A 77 13.72 -18.50 15.31
CA SER A 77 14.73 -17.49 15.70
C SER A 77 14.75 -16.28 14.77
N PHE A 78 14.40 -16.47 13.48
CA PHE A 78 14.23 -15.39 12.52
C PHE A 78 12.92 -14.62 12.70
N ARG A 79 11.88 -15.18 13.34
CA ARG A 79 10.66 -14.43 13.66
C ARG A 79 10.96 -13.14 14.44
N ASN A 80 11.90 -13.19 15.37
CA ASN A 80 12.36 -12.01 16.10
C ASN A 80 13.15 -11.04 15.22
N THR A 81 13.85 -11.55 14.20
CA THR A 81 14.61 -10.73 13.23
C THR A 81 13.71 -10.15 12.12
N LEU A 82 12.56 -10.78 11.86
CA LEU A 82 11.53 -10.35 10.92
C LEU A 82 10.43 -9.52 11.60
N GLN A 83 10.67 -9.05 12.83
CA GLN A 83 9.70 -8.27 13.58
C GLN A 83 9.25 -7.03 12.78
N ASP A 84 10.13 -6.42 12.01
CA ASP A 84 9.79 -5.29 11.12
C ASP A 84 8.77 -5.68 10.04
N VAL A 85 8.83 -6.90 9.50
CA VAL A 85 7.82 -7.40 8.54
C VAL A 85 6.46 -7.57 9.21
N PHE A 86 6.43 -8.07 10.46
CA PHE A 86 5.17 -8.29 11.19
C PHE A 86 4.57 -7.02 11.81
N THR A 87 5.36 -5.94 11.92
CA THR A 87 4.95 -4.67 12.53
C THR A 87 4.77 -3.53 11.53
N ALA A 88 5.13 -3.73 10.26
CA ALA A 88 4.87 -2.79 9.18
C ALA A 88 3.37 -2.63 8.92
N ASP A 89 2.98 -1.44 8.44
CA ASP A 89 1.62 -1.19 7.97
C ASP A 89 1.39 -1.80 6.58
N LEU A 90 2.45 -1.92 5.78
CA LEU A 90 2.42 -2.55 4.44
C LEU A 90 3.74 -3.27 4.16
N VAL A 91 3.65 -4.47 3.57
CA VAL A 91 4.83 -5.24 3.16
C VAL A 91 4.91 -5.27 1.63
N VAL A 92 6.09 -4.95 1.10
CA VAL A 92 6.45 -5.14 -0.31
C VAL A 92 7.42 -6.31 -0.39
N LEU A 93 6.94 -7.47 -0.83
CA LEU A 93 7.77 -8.64 -1.07
C LEU A 93 8.40 -8.56 -2.45
N VAL A 94 9.72 -8.43 -2.49
CA VAL A 94 10.53 -8.42 -3.71
C VAL A 94 10.92 -9.84 -4.09
N VAL A 95 10.51 -10.24 -5.29
CA VAL A 95 10.78 -11.57 -5.86
C VAL A 95 11.55 -11.40 -7.16
N ASP A 96 12.60 -12.19 -7.35
CA ASP A 96 13.38 -12.16 -8.58
C ASP A 96 12.62 -12.88 -9.71
N SER A 97 12.12 -12.13 -10.69
CA SER A 97 11.36 -12.68 -11.83
C SER A 97 12.23 -13.33 -12.90
N SER A 98 13.55 -13.14 -12.84
CA SER A 98 14.50 -13.79 -13.76
C SER A 98 14.77 -15.26 -13.41
N GLU A 99 14.37 -15.70 -12.21
CA GLU A 99 14.54 -17.07 -11.78
C GLU A 99 13.57 -18.03 -12.48
N PRO A 100 13.93 -19.32 -12.65
CA PRO A 100 13.00 -20.33 -13.14
C PRO A 100 11.75 -20.43 -12.25
N ILE A 101 10.58 -20.64 -12.87
CA ILE A 101 9.29 -20.74 -12.17
C ILE A 101 9.28 -21.71 -10.98
N PRO A 102 9.89 -22.92 -11.05
CA PRO A 102 9.96 -23.81 -9.89
C PRO A 102 10.68 -23.17 -8.69
N ILE A 103 11.75 -22.41 -8.92
CA ILE A 103 12.51 -21.72 -7.87
C ILE A 103 11.68 -20.58 -7.26
N ILE A 104 10.99 -19.80 -8.10
CA ILE A 104 10.08 -18.76 -7.63
C ILE A 104 9.00 -19.37 -6.74
N LYS A 105 8.39 -20.48 -7.18
CA LYS A 105 7.36 -21.20 -6.43
C LYS A 105 7.87 -21.65 -5.06
N ASP A 106 9.03 -22.28 -4.98
CA ASP A 106 9.61 -22.76 -3.72
C ASP A 106 9.86 -21.61 -2.74
N LYS A 107 10.42 -20.50 -3.24
CA LYS A 107 10.67 -19.30 -2.43
C LYS A 107 9.38 -18.67 -1.89
N VAL A 108 8.39 -18.51 -2.75
CA VAL A 108 7.09 -17.91 -2.39
C VAL A 108 6.36 -18.78 -1.37
N MET A 109 6.44 -20.11 -1.53
CA MET A 109 5.86 -21.07 -0.58
C MET A 109 6.57 -21.03 0.79
N ALA A 110 7.90 -20.94 0.80
CA ALA A 110 8.65 -20.77 2.04
C ALA A 110 8.29 -19.45 2.75
N VAL A 111 8.16 -18.34 2.01
CA VAL A 111 7.70 -17.05 2.56
C VAL A 111 6.30 -17.20 3.16
N ARG A 112 5.39 -17.89 2.48
CA ARG A 112 4.04 -18.18 2.99
C ARG A 112 4.08 -18.96 4.30
N ASP A 113 4.99 -19.92 4.44
CA ASP A 113 5.10 -20.74 5.64
C ASP A 113 5.68 -19.93 6.82
N VAL A 114 6.55 -18.96 6.56
CA VAL A 114 7.09 -18.03 7.57
C VAL A 114 6.05 -16.99 8.00
N LEU A 115 5.40 -16.33 7.03
CA LEU A 115 4.41 -15.27 7.30
C LEU A 115 3.07 -15.82 7.79
N GLY A 116 2.76 -17.07 7.44
CA GLY A 116 1.49 -17.74 7.71
C GLY A 116 0.42 -17.39 6.68
N ARG A 117 -0.45 -18.36 6.34
CA ARG A 117 -1.55 -18.14 5.40
C ARG A 117 -2.49 -17.04 5.89
N GLY A 118 -2.78 -16.06 5.03
CA GLY A 118 -3.76 -15.00 5.28
C GLY A 118 -3.36 -13.95 6.31
N LEU A 119 -2.21 -14.09 6.98
CA LEU A 119 -1.76 -13.16 8.02
C LEU A 119 -1.43 -11.75 7.49
N MET A 120 -1.18 -11.62 6.19
CA MET A 120 -0.91 -10.35 5.50
C MET A 120 -1.89 -10.10 4.34
N ALA A 121 -3.05 -10.77 4.36
CA ALA A 121 -4.06 -10.57 3.33
C ALA A 121 -4.54 -9.10 3.34
N GLY A 122 -4.43 -8.42 2.20
CA GLY A 122 -4.74 -6.99 2.10
C GLY A 122 -3.64 -6.04 2.59
N GLU A 123 -2.46 -6.54 2.98
CA GLU A 123 -1.32 -5.72 3.46
C GLU A 123 0.00 -6.17 2.80
N LEU A 124 -0.10 -6.93 1.71
CA LEU A 124 1.02 -7.49 0.96
C LEU A 124 0.94 -7.10 -0.51
N ILE A 125 1.98 -6.42 -0.98
CA ILE A 125 2.26 -6.20 -2.40
C ILE A 125 3.44 -7.09 -2.80
N VAL A 126 3.39 -7.71 -3.97
CA VAL A 126 4.52 -8.46 -4.51
C VAL A 126 5.08 -7.74 -5.73
N ALA A 127 6.34 -7.33 -5.62
CA ALA A 127 7.11 -6.73 -6.71
C ALA A 127 7.99 -7.80 -7.36
N LEU A 128 7.60 -8.25 -8.55
CA LEU A 128 8.40 -9.14 -9.40
C LEU A 128 9.51 -8.32 -10.05
N ASN A 129 10.67 -8.26 -9.41
CA ASN A 129 11.81 -7.46 -9.81
C ASN A 129 12.63 -8.13 -10.92
N LYS A 130 13.48 -7.35 -11.60
CA LYS A 130 14.36 -7.78 -12.70
C LYS A 130 13.62 -8.20 -13.98
N ILE A 131 12.48 -7.58 -14.27
CA ILE A 131 11.74 -7.84 -15.52
C ILE A 131 12.56 -7.51 -16.78
N ASP A 132 13.64 -6.74 -16.65
CA ASP A 132 14.62 -6.50 -17.71
C ASP A 132 15.38 -7.76 -18.15
N GLN A 133 15.39 -8.83 -17.35
CA GLN A 133 16.17 -10.06 -17.62
C GLN A 133 15.33 -11.25 -18.08
N GLY A 134 13.99 -11.15 -18.11
CA GLY A 134 13.15 -12.31 -18.42
C GLY A 134 11.64 -12.02 -18.41
N ARG A 135 11.16 -11.21 -19.36
CA ARG A 135 9.73 -10.85 -19.47
C ARG A 135 8.81 -12.04 -19.80
N ASP A 136 9.32 -13.06 -20.49
CA ASP A 136 8.50 -14.16 -21.01
C ASP A 136 7.81 -14.97 -19.90
N ASN A 137 8.43 -15.05 -18.72
CA ASN A 137 7.90 -15.80 -17.58
C ASN A 137 7.06 -14.94 -16.63
N LEU A 138 6.90 -13.65 -16.88
CA LEU A 138 6.30 -12.71 -15.93
C LEU A 138 4.84 -13.06 -15.59
N ALA A 139 4.06 -13.42 -16.61
CA ALA A 139 2.64 -13.79 -16.42
C ALA A 139 2.50 -15.06 -15.57
N GLU A 140 3.34 -16.08 -15.83
CA GLU A 140 3.34 -17.32 -15.04
C GLU A 140 3.82 -17.07 -13.60
N ALA A 141 4.86 -16.25 -13.41
CA ALA A 141 5.33 -15.85 -12.09
C ALA A 141 4.24 -15.10 -11.30
N MET A 142 3.47 -14.22 -11.94
CA MET A 142 2.32 -13.56 -11.33
C MET A 142 1.25 -14.54 -10.87
N MET A 143 0.97 -15.59 -11.66
CA MET A 143 0.01 -16.64 -11.28
C MET A 143 0.51 -17.42 -10.07
N VAL A 144 1.77 -17.87 -10.08
CA VAL A 144 2.37 -18.61 -8.96
C VAL A 144 2.33 -17.81 -7.68
N VAL A 145 2.68 -16.53 -7.75
CA VAL A 145 2.62 -15.62 -6.59
C VAL A 145 1.19 -15.48 -6.07
N ARG A 146 0.22 -15.26 -6.96
CA ARG A 146 -1.19 -15.08 -6.60
C ARG A 146 -1.75 -16.30 -5.89
N ASP A 147 -1.52 -17.49 -6.45
CA ASP A 147 -2.03 -18.75 -5.91
C ASP A 147 -1.42 -19.10 -4.55
N ALA A 148 -0.17 -18.68 -4.31
CA ALA A 148 0.52 -19.00 -3.07
C ALA A 148 0.28 -17.99 -1.95
N LEU A 149 0.24 -16.69 -2.25
CA LEU A 149 0.26 -15.63 -1.22
C LEU A 149 -1.02 -14.79 -1.14
N GLU A 150 -1.89 -14.83 -2.16
CA GLU A 150 -3.09 -13.97 -2.25
C GLU A 150 -2.79 -12.48 -1.95
N PRO A 151 -1.76 -11.88 -2.58
CA PRO A 151 -1.40 -10.50 -2.30
C PRO A 151 -2.48 -9.54 -2.81
N MET A 152 -2.54 -8.35 -2.20
CA MET A 152 -3.38 -7.25 -2.66
C MET A 152 -3.06 -6.88 -4.11
N CYS A 153 -1.77 -6.85 -4.44
CA CYS A 153 -1.30 -6.53 -5.77
C CYS A 153 -0.03 -7.33 -6.12
N THR A 154 0.14 -7.65 -7.40
CA THR A 154 1.39 -8.18 -7.95
C THR A 154 1.69 -7.43 -9.23
N LEU A 155 2.91 -6.90 -9.34
CA LEU A 155 3.35 -6.15 -10.52
C LEU A 155 4.82 -6.45 -10.85
N GLY A 156 5.15 -6.31 -12.12
CA GLY A 156 6.53 -6.38 -12.61
C GLY A 156 7.24 -5.05 -12.40
N VAL A 157 8.48 -5.10 -11.92
CA VAL A 157 9.36 -3.94 -11.78
C VAL A 157 10.79 -4.26 -12.21
N SER A 158 11.54 -3.24 -12.56
CA SER A 158 12.98 -3.34 -12.75
C SER A 158 13.67 -2.24 -11.95
N ALA A 159 14.31 -2.61 -10.86
CA ALA A 159 15.16 -1.69 -10.10
C ALA A 159 16.36 -1.18 -10.93
N LEU A 160 16.75 -1.90 -11.99
CA LEU A 160 17.84 -1.50 -12.87
C LEU A 160 17.42 -0.42 -13.87
N THR A 161 16.27 -0.60 -14.53
CA THR A 161 15.81 0.30 -15.60
C THR A 161 14.86 1.39 -15.08
N GLY A 162 14.15 1.14 -13.98
CA GLY A 162 13.10 1.98 -13.41
C GLY A 162 11.70 1.66 -13.88
N GLU A 163 11.55 0.70 -14.78
CA GLU A 163 10.24 0.24 -15.23
C GLU A 163 9.39 -0.26 -14.04
N GLY A 164 8.13 0.18 -13.98
CA GLY A 164 7.16 -0.23 -12.96
C GLY A 164 7.35 0.41 -11.58
N ILE A 165 8.41 1.19 -11.34
CA ILE A 165 8.70 1.79 -10.03
C ILE A 165 7.66 2.86 -9.66
N ASP A 166 7.31 3.75 -10.59
CA ASP A 166 6.30 4.79 -10.33
C ASP A 166 4.93 4.17 -10.03
N ALA A 167 4.58 3.09 -10.73
CA ALA A 167 3.36 2.33 -10.48
C ALA A 167 3.37 1.68 -9.08
N LEU A 168 4.51 1.10 -8.67
CA LEU A 168 4.67 0.54 -7.32
C LEU A 168 4.50 1.63 -6.25
N ILE A 169 5.15 2.78 -6.41
CA ILE A 169 5.02 3.92 -5.47
C ILE A 169 3.57 4.39 -5.41
N ALA A 170 2.90 4.55 -6.56
CA ALA A 170 1.50 4.96 -6.61
C ALA A 170 0.56 3.98 -5.88
N ILE A 171 0.78 2.67 -6.00
CA ILE A 171 0.00 1.65 -5.29
C ILE A 171 0.24 1.74 -3.78
N ILE A 172 1.50 1.89 -3.35
CA ILE A 172 1.84 2.07 -1.94
C ILE A 172 1.16 3.32 -1.38
N ASP A 173 1.24 4.45 -2.09
CA ASP A 173 0.58 5.69 -1.70
C ASP A 173 -0.94 5.51 -1.61
N SER A 174 -1.55 4.83 -2.58
CA SER A 174 -3.00 4.58 -2.60
C SER A 174 -3.47 3.69 -1.46
N TYR A 175 -2.66 2.71 -1.04
CA TYR A 175 -2.98 1.84 0.10
C TYR A 175 -3.22 2.66 1.38
N PHE A 176 -2.40 3.68 1.56
CA PHE A 176 -2.43 4.57 2.71
C PHE A 176 -3.40 5.75 2.59
N ARG A 177 -4.15 5.83 1.49
CA ARG A 177 -5.24 6.77 1.27
C ARG A 177 -6.58 6.02 1.35
N PRO A 178 -6.95 5.42 2.50
CA PRO A 178 -8.24 4.77 2.61
C PRO A 178 -9.35 5.79 2.31
N PRO A 179 -10.43 5.36 1.63
CA PRO A 179 -11.49 6.27 1.24
C PRO A 179 -12.16 6.87 2.48
N ILE A 180 -12.28 8.19 2.49
CA ILE A 180 -13.11 8.92 3.44
C ILE A 180 -14.51 8.99 2.85
N THR A 181 -15.51 8.54 3.61
CA THR A 181 -16.91 8.78 3.25
C THR A 181 -17.22 10.26 3.47
N VAL A 182 -17.61 10.92 2.38
CA VAL A 182 -18.11 12.28 2.36
C VAL A 182 -19.62 12.23 2.20
N ASN A 183 -20.31 12.97 3.05
CA ASN A 183 -21.75 13.14 3.02
C ASN A 183 -22.06 14.58 2.62
N VAL A 184 -22.97 14.76 1.66
CA VAL A 184 -23.43 16.08 1.24
C VAL A 184 -24.95 16.11 1.18
N ALA A 185 -25.53 17.22 1.65
CA ALA A 185 -26.94 17.54 1.43
C ALA A 185 -27.05 18.84 0.63
N MET A 186 -27.82 18.79 -0.46
CA MET A 186 -28.09 19.91 -1.35
C MET A 186 -29.60 20.06 -1.56
N ARG A 187 -30.08 21.28 -1.76
CA ARG A 187 -31.48 21.53 -2.10
C ARG A 187 -31.82 20.79 -3.40
N ASN A 188 -32.99 20.15 -3.45
CA ASN A 188 -33.43 19.43 -4.65
C ASN A 188 -33.92 20.42 -5.73
N ASP A 189 -32.98 21.00 -6.48
CA ASP A 189 -33.25 21.87 -7.63
C ASP A 189 -32.49 21.40 -8.89
N ALA A 190 -32.60 22.14 -9.98
CA ALA A 190 -32.01 21.77 -11.26
C ALA A 190 -30.47 21.63 -11.21
N GLY A 191 -29.79 22.29 -10.25
CA GLY A 191 -28.35 22.17 -10.06
C GLY A 191 -27.94 20.85 -9.40
N ALA A 192 -28.77 20.32 -8.49
CA ALA A 192 -28.47 19.10 -7.75
C ALA A 192 -28.29 17.88 -8.67
N ALA A 193 -29.09 17.77 -9.73
CA ALA A 193 -29.00 16.66 -10.68
C ALA A 193 -27.63 16.59 -11.40
N SER A 194 -27.07 17.74 -11.78
CA SER A 194 -25.75 17.82 -12.41
C SER A 194 -24.63 17.40 -11.44
N GLU A 195 -24.76 17.77 -10.17
CA GLU A 195 -23.75 17.46 -9.15
C GLU A 195 -23.80 15.99 -8.73
N VAL A 196 -25.01 15.41 -8.62
CA VAL A 196 -25.17 13.96 -8.42
C VAL A 196 -24.56 13.18 -9.60
N SER A 197 -24.77 13.62 -10.84
CA SER A 197 -24.14 13.00 -12.02
C SER A 197 -22.61 13.07 -11.94
N TRP A 198 -22.05 14.23 -11.60
CA TRP A 198 -20.60 14.38 -11.43
C TRP A 198 -20.05 13.45 -10.33
N LEU A 199 -20.79 13.30 -9.22
CA LEU A 199 -20.41 12.39 -8.14
C LEU A 199 -20.37 10.93 -8.61
N TYR A 200 -21.34 10.50 -9.42
CA TYR A 200 -21.34 9.17 -10.04
C TYR A 200 -20.19 8.98 -11.03
N ASP A 201 -19.83 10.01 -11.79
CA ASP A 201 -18.75 9.94 -12.78
C ASP A 201 -17.35 9.93 -12.13
N SER A 202 -17.23 10.53 -10.95
CA SER A 202 -15.93 10.80 -10.31
C SER A 202 -15.63 9.94 -9.08
N PHE A 203 -16.66 9.40 -8.41
CA PHE A 203 -16.52 8.72 -7.12
C PHE A 203 -17.40 7.47 -7.01
N PHE A 204 -17.08 6.64 -6.02
CA PHE A 204 -17.96 5.55 -5.63
C PHE A 204 -19.08 6.08 -4.73
N VAL A 205 -20.27 6.26 -5.29
CA VAL A 205 -21.48 6.69 -4.57
C VAL A 205 -22.08 5.50 -3.82
N GLU A 206 -22.16 5.62 -2.48
CA GLU A 206 -22.73 4.60 -1.61
C GLU A 206 -24.27 4.67 -1.55
N SER A 207 -24.82 5.89 -1.49
CA SER A 207 -26.26 6.10 -1.44
C SER A 207 -26.66 7.49 -1.96
N VAL A 208 -27.90 7.57 -2.45
CA VAL A 208 -28.57 8.83 -2.79
C VAL A 208 -30.02 8.77 -2.28
N GLU A 209 -30.42 9.78 -1.51
CA GLU A 209 -31.79 9.95 -1.03
C GLU A 209 -32.39 11.23 -1.60
N TYR A 210 -33.57 11.11 -2.23
CA TYR A 210 -34.30 12.25 -2.80
C TYR A 210 -35.48 12.63 -1.90
N GLY A 211 -35.54 13.90 -1.51
CA GLY A 211 -36.68 14.53 -0.83
C GLY A 211 -36.73 16.02 -1.16
N ASP A 212 -37.07 16.86 -0.18
CA ASP A 212 -36.90 18.33 -0.30
C ASP A 212 -35.42 18.72 -0.51
N ASP A 213 -34.52 17.88 0.02
CA ASP A 213 -33.09 17.90 -0.22
C ASP A 213 -32.66 16.58 -0.87
N VAL A 214 -31.60 16.64 -1.67
CA VAL A 214 -30.86 15.46 -2.15
C VAL A 214 -29.69 15.23 -1.21
N LYS A 215 -29.61 14.04 -0.62
CA LYS A 215 -28.49 13.62 0.23
C LYS A 215 -27.69 12.55 -0.49
N VAL A 216 -26.37 12.70 -0.51
CA VAL A 216 -25.45 11.77 -1.17
C VAL A 216 -24.35 11.39 -0.21
N ALA A 217 -24.08 10.09 -0.10
CA ALA A 217 -22.88 9.56 0.55
C ALA A 217 -21.98 8.94 -0.52
N PHE A 218 -20.70 9.30 -0.53
CA PHE A 218 -19.73 8.78 -1.50
C PHE A 218 -18.33 8.66 -0.90
N ARG A 219 -17.50 7.81 -1.50
CA ARG A 219 -16.12 7.57 -1.07
C ARG A 219 -15.14 8.42 -1.87
N CYS A 220 -14.27 9.14 -1.17
CA CYS A 220 -13.26 10.03 -1.73
C CYS A 220 -11.87 9.67 -1.17
N ALA A 221 -10.80 9.77 -1.98
CA ALA A 221 -9.44 9.65 -1.48
C ALA A 221 -9.12 10.78 -0.49
N SER A 222 -8.38 10.48 0.58
CA SER A 222 -8.17 11.40 1.71
C SER A 222 -7.50 12.73 1.34
N ASP A 223 -6.67 12.76 0.31
CA ASP A 223 -6.00 13.95 -0.23
C ASP A 223 -6.86 14.77 -1.19
N GLU A 224 -7.94 14.19 -1.72
CA GLU A 224 -8.93 14.91 -2.51
C GLU A 224 -10.09 15.46 -1.67
N VAL A 225 -10.26 14.97 -0.42
CA VAL A 225 -11.38 15.35 0.45
C VAL A 225 -11.47 16.85 0.64
N ASP A 226 -10.37 17.54 0.95
CA ASP A 226 -10.42 18.99 1.18
C ASP A 226 -10.88 19.72 -0.08
N ARG A 227 -10.29 19.41 -1.24
CA ARG A 227 -10.65 20.00 -2.54
C ARG A 227 -12.11 19.70 -2.90
N VAL A 228 -12.56 18.47 -2.69
CA VAL A 228 -13.90 18.01 -3.04
C VAL A 228 -14.95 18.62 -2.11
N THR A 229 -14.70 18.63 -0.80
CA THR A 229 -15.60 19.23 0.18
C THR A 229 -15.68 20.75 0.01
N GLU A 230 -14.57 21.42 -0.33
CA GLU A 230 -14.55 22.85 -0.65
C GLU A 230 -15.36 23.16 -1.92
N ARG A 231 -15.18 22.38 -3.01
CA ARG A 231 -16.02 22.48 -4.21
C ARG A 231 -17.49 22.33 -3.87
N LEU A 232 -17.85 21.27 -3.12
CA LEU A 232 -19.24 20.99 -2.76
C LEU A 232 -19.85 22.10 -1.89
N ARG A 233 -19.10 22.64 -0.93
CA ARG A 233 -19.54 23.76 -0.08
C ARG A 233 -19.73 25.06 -0.87
N SER A 234 -19.02 25.23 -1.99
CA SER A 234 -19.14 26.41 -2.86
C SER A 234 -20.38 26.39 -3.77
N LEU A 235 -21.04 25.23 -3.92
CA LEU A 235 -22.19 25.10 -4.81
C LEU A 235 -23.43 25.82 -4.26
N PRO A 236 -24.18 26.55 -5.10
CA PRO A 236 -25.46 27.13 -4.71
C PRO A 236 -26.43 26.04 -4.28
N GLY A 237 -27.02 26.17 -3.10
CA GLY A 237 -28.01 25.21 -2.59
C GLY A 237 -27.44 24.06 -1.75
N THR A 238 -26.12 23.95 -1.60
CA THR A 238 -25.52 23.06 -0.59
C THR A 238 -25.92 23.51 0.81
N LYS A 239 -26.50 22.61 1.60
CA LYS A 239 -26.88 22.85 2.99
C LYS A 239 -25.76 22.49 3.96
N TRP A 240 -25.16 21.31 3.77
CA TRP A 240 -24.02 20.87 4.57
C TRP A 240 -23.18 19.82 3.84
N VAL A 241 -21.91 19.74 4.21
CA VAL A 241 -20.95 18.73 3.78
C VAL A 241 -20.17 18.28 5.01
N SER A 242 -20.18 16.97 5.30
CA SER A 242 -19.40 16.39 6.39
C SER A 242 -18.60 15.19 5.91
N THR A 243 -17.55 14.87 6.64
CA THR A 243 -16.83 13.60 6.52
C THR A 243 -17.23 12.68 7.66
N ALA A 244 -17.17 11.36 7.48
CA ALA A 244 -17.48 10.41 8.56
C ALA A 244 -16.59 10.59 9.81
N THR A 245 -15.44 11.26 9.68
CA THR A 245 -14.56 11.67 10.78
C THR A 245 -15.14 12.77 11.68
N ASP A 246 -16.03 13.62 11.16
CA ASP A 246 -16.60 14.77 11.89
C ASP A 246 -17.72 14.35 12.87
N ALA A 247 -18.20 13.10 12.80
CA ALA A 247 -19.30 12.60 13.63
C ALA A 247 -18.89 12.10 15.03
N VAL A 248 -17.59 12.10 15.35
CA VAL A 248 -17.05 11.55 16.61
C VAL A 248 -16.79 12.64 17.67
N ASP A 249 -16.81 13.92 17.30
CA ASP A 249 -16.48 15.04 18.21
C ASP A 249 -17.70 15.72 18.87
N ASP A 250 -18.91 15.22 18.62
CA ASP A 250 -20.18 15.81 19.12
C ASP A 250 -20.97 14.88 20.08
N SER A 251 -20.29 13.93 20.75
CA SER A 251 -20.89 13.03 21.75
C SER A 251 -20.23 13.09 23.12
#